data_AF-A0A1F9B2H9-F1
#
_entry.id   AF-A0A1F9B2H9-F1
#
_cell.length_a   1.000
_cell.length_b   1.000
_cell.length_c   1.000
_cell.angle_alpha   90.00
_cell.angle_beta   90.00
_cell.angle_gamma   90.00
#
_symmetry.space_group_name_H-M   'P 1'
#
loop_
_entity.id
_entity.type
_entity.pdbx_description
1 polymer ?
#
loop_
_entity_poly.entity_id
_entity_poly.type
_entity_poly.pdbx_seq_one_letter_code
_entity_poly.pdbx_strand_id
1 'polypeptide(L)'
;MSIVIVGMLDEREEALRIIKKQIERRGHKTILIDVSIGTGAITPSLKADISCDEVARLAGGTAEEIKEMPAKDRDKATSLMAEGLMKKVLDIYRAGALQGVIAIGGMTGTFLSFTAMKSLPFGVPKLLISSVAALPTYAGRLTNYFGPKDITVMHSVVDTVGLNPLIRALAVNGANAICGMVEGFEPIQKEEKPSIALTEFGFADKGAHYVRELLERDYSLVSFHAIGLGDRAAIDLLSQGLFGAFIDLVPGSFSDYLLGGNRASGPDRLDGPRDLGIPYILTPCGFDIISCGPIERRDKGDPLWVSRKLAERKLFIQDAMRVQARTSVEEMEMIARAVAEKLNQYKKKNLVKFIIPQKGFSSLSVEGGPLYDPLADKAFVDGLKKNLDPDIHIIEVDTHINTPQFAKAVVEALQESLKKT
;
A
#
# COMPACT_ATOMS: atom_id res chain seq x y z
N MET A 1 -7.63 -17.39 23.08
CA MET A 1 -7.45 -16.75 21.76
C MET A 1 -7.67 -17.82 20.70
N SER A 2 -8.07 -17.44 19.49
CA SER A 2 -8.54 -18.34 18.44
C SER A 2 -8.02 -17.91 17.06
N ILE A 3 -7.89 -18.87 16.15
CA ILE A 3 -7.70 -18.62 14.73
C ILE A 3 -9.09 -18.51 14.07
N VAL A 4 -9.37 -17.37 13.45
CA VAL A 4 -10.63 -17.14 12.72
C VAL A 4 -10.54 -17.83 11.36
N ILE A 5 -11.56 -18.63 11.04
CA ILE A 5 -11.74 -19.30 9.75
C ILE A 5 -12.91 -18.64 9.04
N VAL A 6 -12.68 -18.12 7.84
CA VAL A 6 -13.71 -17.47 7.02
C VAL A 6 -13.96 -18.29 5.76
N GLY A 7 -15.23 -18.53 5.44
CA GLY A 7 -15.60 -19.12 4.16
C GLY A 7 -17.10 -19.20 3.95
N MET A 8 -17.47 -19.58 2.74
CA MET A 8 -18.86 -19.80 2.35
C MET A 8 -19.19 -21.28 2.60
N LEU A 9 -19.95 -21.57 3.67
CA LEU A 9 -20.23 -22.95 4.07
C LEU A 9 -21.08 -23.71 3.04
N ASP A 10 -22.00 -23.00 2.40
CA ASP A 10 -22.94 -23.49 1.37
C ASP A 10 -22.28 -24.02 0.08
N GLU A 11 -20.95 -23.85 -0.05
CA GLU A 11 -20.15 -24.36 -1.18
C GLU A 11 -18.88 -25.11 -0.73
N ARG A 12 -18.37 -24.84 0.49
CA ARG A 12 -17.00 -25.25 0.93
C ARG A 12 -16.95 -25.92 2.29
N GLU A 13 -18.08 -26.43 2.78
CA GLU A 13 -18.18 -27.08 4.09
C GLU A 13 -17.04 -28.06 4.37
N GLU A 14 -16.76 -29.00 3.48
CA GLU A 14 -15.77 -30.05 3.73
C GLU A 14 -14.34 -29.51 3.83
N ALA A 15 -13.97 -28.52 3.01
CA ALA A 15 -12.66 -27.87 3.11
C ALA A 15 -12.53 -27.10 4.43
N LEU A 16 -13.57 -26.36 4.82
CA LEU A 16 -13.62 -25.61 6.09
C LEU A 16 -13.55 -26.55 7.30
N ARG A 17 -14.22 -27.72 7.22
CA ARG A 17 -14.16 -28.78 8.24
C ARG A 17 -12.74 -29.33 8.39
N ILE A 18 -12.02 -29.55 7.29
CA ILE A 18 -10.63 -30.00 7.30
C ILE A 18 -9.74 -28.94 7.94
N ILE A 19 -9.88 -27.66 7.55
CA ILE A 19 -9.11 -26.55 8.12
C ILE A 19 -9.33 -26.48 9.64
N LYS A 20 -10.60 -26.46 10.08
CA LYS A 20 -10.97 -26.42 11.51
C LYS A 20 -10.35 -27.58 12.29
N LYS A 21 -10.57 -28.82 11.82
CA LYS A 21 -10.00 -30.01 12.48
C LYS A 21 -8.48 -29.99 12.54
N GLN A 22 -7.83 -29.52 11.48
CA GLN A 22 -6.37 -29.49 11.41
C GLN A 22 -5.77 -28.43 12.36
N ILE A 23 -6.42 -27.27 12.48
CA ILE A 23 -6.04 -26.23 13.45
C ILE A 23 -6.23 -26.75 14.90
N GLU A 24 -7.38 -27.37 15.18
CA GLU A 24 -7.70 -27.92 16.51
C GLU A 24 -6.75 -29.06 16.90
N ARG A 25 -6.32 -29.90 15.95
CA ARG A 25 -5.31 -30.94 16.18
C ARG A 25 -3.95 -30.40 16.61
N ARG A 26 -3.63 -29.16 16.25
CA ARG A 26 -2.42 -28.46 16.71
C ARG A 26 -2.61 -27.74 18.06
N GLY A 27 -3.77 -27.89 18.69
CA GLY A 27 -4.05 -27.31 20.02
C GLY A 27 -4.62 -25.90 19.99
N HIS A 28 -4.86 -25.32 18.81
CA HIS A 28 -5.44 -23.98 18.68
C HIS A 28 -6.97 -24.01 18.71
N LYS A 29 -7.59 -22.98 19.28
CA LYS A 29 -9.03 -22.77 19.19
C LYS A 29 -9.39 -22.14 17.86
N THR A 30 -10.61 -22.37 17.38
CA THR A 30 -11.10 -21.81 16.12
C THR A 30 -12.38 -21.02 16.33
N ILE A 31 -12.61 -20.02 15.48
CA ILE A 31 -13.90 -19.34 15.32
C ILE A 31 -14.24 -19.40 13.82
N LEU A 32 -15.28 -20.15 13.46
CA LEU A 32 -15.75 -20.29 12.09
C LEU A 32 -16.81 -19.22 11.80
N ILE A 33 -16.53 -18.37 10.82
CA ILE A 33 -17.45 -17.33 10.32
C ILE A 33 -17.97 -17.75 8.94
N ASP A 34 -19.29 -17.89 8.84
CA ASP A 34 -19.96 -18.11 7.58
C ASP A 34 -20.25 -16.79 6.86
N VAL A 35 -19.87 -16.73 5.59
CA VAL A 35 -20.10 -15.56 4.72
C VAL A 35 -20.84 -15.94 3.43
N SER A 36 -21.63 -17.01 3.46
CA SER A 36 -22.48 -17.41 2.34
C SER A 36 -23.52 -16.33 1.98
N ILE A 37 -23.50 -15.90 0.72
CA ILE A 37 -24.38 -14.84 0.18
C ILE A 37 -25.32 -15.33 -0.94
N GLY A 38 -25.23 -16.60 -1.33
CA GLY A 38 -26.03 -17.19 -2.42
C GLY A 38 -26.96 -18.28 -1.93
N THR A 39 -27.55 -19.01 -2.88
CA THR A 39 -28.36 -20.21 -2.61
C THR A 39 -27.52 -21.47 -2.38
N GLY A 40 -26.19 -21.39 -2.52
CA GLY A 40 -25.27 -22.51 -2.41
C GLY A 40 -25.57 -23.69 -3.32
N ALA A 41 -24.75 -24.73 -3.22
CA ALA A 41 -25.07 -26.04 -3.79
C ALA A 41 -25.58 -27.03 -2.73
N ILE A 42 -25.35 -26.72 -1.44
CA ILE A 42 -25.64 -27.60 -0.32
C ILE A 42 -26.26 -26.83 0.86
N THR A 43 -27.00 -27.54 1.70
CA THR A 43 -27.35 -27.07 3.05
C THR A 43 -26.26 -27.53 4.01
N PRO A 44 -25.51 -26.61 4.66
CA PRO A 44 -24.42 -26.99 5.56
C PRO A 44 -24.91 -27.76 6.80
N SER A 45 -24.21 -28.83 7.14
CA SER A 45 -24.33 -29.56 8.41
C SER A 45 -23.40 -29.01 9.50
N LEU A 46 -22.28 -28.40 9.10
CA LEU A 46 -21.33 -27.74 9.97
C LEU A 46 -21.91 -26.40 10.41
N LYS A 47 -22.06 -26.22 11.73
CA LYS A 47 -22.50 -24.94 12.29
C LYS A 47 -21.32 -23.98 12.41
N ALA A 48 -21.49 -22.77 11.87
CA ALA A 48 -20.58 -21.68 12.14
C ALA A 48 -20.76 -21.18 13.58
N ASP A 49 -19.67 -20.67 14.16
CA ASP A 49 -19.72 -19.96 15.44
C ASP A 49 -20.37 -18.58 15.26
N ILE A 50 -20.23 -17.99 14.06
CA ILE A 50 -20.84 -16.74 13.64
C ILE A 50 -21.52 -16.98 12.28
N SER A 51 -22.83 -16.81 12.21
CA SER A 51 -23.63 -17.07 11.01
C SER A 51 -23.54 -15.93 9.99
N CYS A 52 -23.85 -16.22 8.73
CA CYS A 52 -23.97 -15.19 7.69
C CYS A 52 -25.02 -14.13 8.02
N ASP A 53 -26.08 -14.49 8.75
CA ASP A 53 -27.08 -13.53 9.23
C ASP A 53 -26.51 -12.56 10.27
N GLU A 54 -25.72 -13.06 11.22
CA GLU A 54 -25.03 -12.19 12.17
C GLU A 54 -24.06 -11.23 11.48
N VAL A 55 -23.33 -11.72 10.47
CA VAL A 55 -22.45 -10.88 9.64
C VAL A 55 -23.26 -9.80 8.91
N ALA A 56 -24.38 -10.16 8.28
CA ALA A 56 -25.26 -9.22 7.57
C ALA A 56 -25.83 -8.13 8.52
N ARG A 57 -26.23 -8.51 9.73
CA ARG A 57 -26.75 -7.57 10.74
C ARG A 57 -25.75 -6.50 11.14
N LEU A 58 -24.46 -6.82 11.18
CA LEU A 58 -23.39 -5.83 11.43
C LEU A 58 -23.23 -4.80 10.30
N ALA A 59 -23.70 -5.13 9.10
CA ALA A 59 -23.77 -4.22 7.95
C ALA A 59 -25.12 -3.48 7.84
N GLY A 60 -26.04 -3.70 8.78
CA GLY A 60 -27.35 -3.05 8.80
C GLY A 60 -28.43 -3.72 7.94
N GLY A 61 -28.28 -5.00 7.60
CA GLY A 61 -29.31 -5.79 6.89
C GLY A 61 -29.43 -7.22 7.44
N THR A 62 -30.06 -8.12 6.69
CA THR A 62 -30.18 -9.55 7.02
C THR A 62 -29.60 -10.43 5.91
N ALA A 63 -29.29 -11.69 6.22
CA ALA A 63 -28.79 -12.62 5.19
C ALA A 63 -29.85 -12.92 4.11
N GLU A 64 -31.14 -12.89 4.47
CA GLU A 64 -32.25 -13.09 3.53
C GLU A 64 -32.33 -11.95 2.52
N GLU A 65 -32.33 -10.70 2.98
CA GLU A 65 -32.34 -9.51 2.11
C GLU A 65 -31.16 -9.50 1.13
N ILE A 66 -29.98 -9.92 1.59
CA ILE A 66 -28.77 -9.98 0.77
C ILE A 66 -28.86 -11.08 -0.29
N LYS A 67 -29.45 -12.24 0.05
CA LYS A 67 -29.64 -13.36 -0.88
C LYS A 67 -30.72 -13.09 -1.93
N GLU A 68 -31.75 -12.33 -1.56
CA GLU A 68 -32.84 -11.93 -2.45
C GLU A 68 -32.45 -10.77 -3.39
N MET A 69 -31.27 -10.17 -3.20
CA MET A 69 -30.80 -9.11 -4.09
C MET A 69 -30.71 -9.61 -5.55
N PRO A 70 -31.24 -8.84 -6.52
CA PRO A 70 -31.10 -9.16 -7.94
C PRO A 70 -29.64 -9.38 -8.34
N ALA A 71 -29.39 -10.23 -9.35
CA ALA A 71 -28.03 -10.51 -9.81
C ALA A 71 -27.23 -9.23 -10.19
N LYS A 72 -27.93 -8.19 -10.67
CA LYS A 72 -27.34 -6.85 -10.96
C LYS A 72 -26.82 -6.12 -9.70
N ASP A 73 -27.32 -6.48 -8.52
CA ASP A 73 -26.98 -5.88 -7.23
C ASP A 73 -26.00 -6.76 -6.42
N ARG A 74 -25.40 -7.79 -7.06
CA ARG A 74 -24.46 -8.72 -6.42
C ARG A 74 -23.22 -8.03 -5.84
N ASP A 75 -22.78 -6.94 -6.45
CA ASP A 75 -21.67 -6.13 -5.94
C ASP A 75 -22.05 -5.43 -4.61
N LYS A 76 -23.31 -4.97 -4.50
CA LYS A 76 -23.85 -4.39 -3.27
C LYS A 76 -23.97 -5.44 -2.17
N ALA A 77 -24.52 -6.61 -2.49
CA ALA A 77 -24.58 -7.77 -1.59
C ALA A 77 -23.20 -8.15 -1.04
N THR A 78 -22.20 -8.25 -1.94
CA THR A 78 -20.81 -8.55 -1.57
C THR A 78 -20.22 -7.45 -0.68
N SER A 79 -20.49 -6.18 -0.99
CA SER A 79 -19.97 -5.04 -0.21
C SER A 79 -20.51 -5.00 1.22
N LEU A 80 -21.82 -5.22 1.40
CA LEU A 80 -22.45 -5.27 2.72
C LEU A 80 -21.86 -6.41 3.56
N MET A 81 -21.75 -7.61 2.99
CA MET A 81 -21.16 -8.74 3.70
C MET A 81 -19.67 -8.55 4.02
N ALA A 82 -18.92 -7.88 3.14
CA ALA A 82 -17.53 -7.52 3.40
C ALA A 82 -17.41 -6.56 4.59
N GLU A 83 -18.30 -5.57 4.68
CA GLU A 83 -18.34 -4.61 5.79
C GLU A 83 -18.71 -5.29 7.12
N GLY A 84 -19.73 -6.15 7.11
CA GLY A 84 -20.13 -6.93 8.27
C GLY A 84 -19.01 -7.84 8.76
N LEU A 85 -18.33 -8.53 7.84
CA LEU A 85 -17.21 -9.40 8.16
C LEU A 85 -16.04 -8.60 8.75
N MET A 86 -15.72 -7.45 8.15
CA MET A 86 -14.68 -6.54 8.64
C MET A 86 -14.96 -6.11 10.08
N LYS A 87 -16.19 -5.63 10.36
CA LYS A 87 -16.59 -5.23 11.72
C LYS A 87 -16.42 -6.37 12.71
N LYS A 88 -16.91 -7.56 12.37
CA LYS A 88 -16.82 -8.73 13.26
C LYS A 88 -15.38 -9.14 13.54
N VAL A 89 -14.54 -9.20 12.51
CA VAL A 89 -13.12 -9.57 12.65
C VAL A 89 -12.37 -8.55 13.51
N LEU A 90 -12.65 -7.25 13.33
CA LEU A 90 -12.10 -6.19 14.17
C LEU A 90 -12.55 -6.29 15.63
N ASP A 91 -13.81 -6.63 15.88
CA ASP A 91 -14.32 -6.80 17.25
C ASP A 91 -13.63 -7.97 17.96
N ILE A 92 -13.43 -9.10 17.27
CA ILE A 92 -12.67 -10.25 17.81
C ILE A 92 -11.22 -9.85 18.08
N TYR A 93 -10.60 -9.07 17.19
CA TYR A 93 -9.24 -8.55 17.40
C TYR A 93 -9.14 -7.62 18.60
N ARG A 94 -10.03 -6.63 18.72
CA ARG A 94 -10.06 -5.65 19.82
C ARG A 94 -10.35 -6.29 21.17
N ALA A 95 -11.12 -7.39 21.18
CA ALA A 95 -11.35 -8.19 22.38
C ALA A 95 -10.12 -9.05 22.79
N GLY A 96 -9.01 -8.99 22.06
CA GLY A 96 -7.83 -9.81 22.30
C GLY A 96 -8.06 -11.30 22.03
N ALA A 97 -9.09 -11.64 21.25
CA ALA A 97 -9.48 -13.03 21.01
C ALA A 97 -8.90 -13.61 19.71
N LEU A 98 -8.36 -12.79 18.81
CA LEU A 98 -7.84 -13.18 17.50
C LEU A 98 -6.32 -13.44 17.53
N GLN A 99 -5.89 -14.63 17.07
CA GLN A 99 -4.47 -14.95 16.85
C GLN A 99 -4.07 -14.88 15.38
N GLY A 100 -5.02 -15.13 14.48
CA GLY A 100 -4.81 -15.11 13.04
C GLY A 100 -6.10 -15.32 12.30
N VAL A 101 -6.08 -15.07 10.99
CA VAL A 101 -7.23 -15.28 10.10
C VAL A 101 -6.81 -16.12 8.91
N ILE A 102 -7.57 -17.18 8.64
CA ILE A 102 -7.48 -17.95 7.41
C ILE A 102 -8.81 -17.88 6.65
N ALA A 103 -8.73 -17.71 5.33
CA ALA A 103 -9.89 -17.77 4.46
C ALA A 103 -9.66 -18.66 3.23
N ILE A 104 -10.73 -19.25 2.71
CA ILE A 104 -10.74 -19.98 1.44
C ILE A 104 -11.91 -19.53 0.57
N GLY A 105 -11.64 -19.17 -0.68
CA GLY A 105 -12.71 -18.76 -1.59
C GLY A 105 -12.30 -18.53 -3.04
N GLY A 106 -13.29 -18.55 -3.93
CA GLY A 106 -13.18 -18.01 -5.29
C GLY A 106 -13.24 -16.47 -5.29
N MET A 107 -13.78 -15.87 -6.36
CA MET A 107 -13.83 -14.41 -6.51
C MET A 107 -14.52 -13.70 -5.33
N THR A 108 -15.77 -14.08 -5.04
CA THR A 108 -16.59 -13.47 -3.99
C THR A 108 -15.94 -13.62 -2.61
N GLY A 109 -15.65 -14.86 -2.20
CA GLY A 109 -15.04 -15.13 -0.90
C GLY A 109 -13.69 -14.43 -0.71
N THR A 110 -12.91 -14.29 -1.79
CA THR A 110 -11.66 -13.53 -1.78
C THR A 110 -11.89 -12.04 -1.51
N PHE A 111 -12.83 -11.39 -2.20
CA PHE A 111 -13.13 -9.96 -1.96
C PHE A 111 -13.65 -9.68 -0.55
N LEU A 112 -14.55 -10.54 -0.05
CA LEU A 112 -15.06 -10.45 1.32
C LEU A 112 -13.89 -10.53 2.33
N SER A 113 -13.08 -11.58 2.20
CA SER A 113 -11.98 -11.86 3.11
C SER A 113 -10.89 -10.80 3.05
N PHE A 114 -10.58 -10.27 1.87
CA PHE A 114 -9.60 -9.20 1.73
C PHE A 114 -9.98 -7.95 2.49
N THR A 115 -11.25 -7.54 2.43
CA THR A 115 -11.75 -6.35 3.16
C THR A 115 -11.53 -6.52 4.67
N ALA A 116 -11.84 -7.69 5.20
CA ALA A 116 -11.66 -7.98 6.62
C ALA A 116 -10.17 -8.09 7.01
N MET A 117 -9.38 -8.86 6.26
CA MET A 117 -7.94 -9.02 6.52
C MET A 117 -7.19 -7.69 6.42
N LYS A 118 -7.56 -6.83 5.46
CA LYS A 118 -6.94 -5.51 5.26
C LYS A 118 -7.19 -4.57 6.45
N SER A 119 -8.25 -4.78 7.23
CA SER A 119 -8.54 -3.96 8.41
C SER A 119 -7.67 -4.30 9.62
N LEU A 120 -7.04 -5.48 9.62
CA LEU A 120 -6.17 -5.92 10.72
C LEU A 120 -4.80 -5.23 10.66
N PRO A 121 -4.16 -4.96 11.81
CA PRO A 121 -2.81 -4.40 11.84
C PRO A 121 -1.76 -5.26 11.13
N PHE A 122 -0.67 -4.60 10.70
CA PHE A 122 0.51 -5.27 10.16
C PHE A 122 1.08 -6.26 11.19
N GLY A 123 1.61 -7.39 10.73
CA GLY A 123 2.20 -8.45 11.56
C GLY A 123 1.19 -9.50 12.02
N VAL A 124 -0.10 -9.18 12.14
CA VAL A 124 -1.13 -10.18 12.48
C VAL A 124 -1.13 -11.30 11.43
N PRO A 125 -1.09 -12.59 11.81
CA PRO A 125 -1.14 -13.70 10.85
C PRO A 125 -2.41 -13.68 9.97
N LYS A 126 -2.23 -13.52 8.65
CA LYS A 126 -3.30 -13.46 7.65
C LYS A 126 -2.98 -14.37 6.46
N LEU A 127 -3.84 -15.36 6.19
CA LEU A 127 -3.67 -16.30 5.08
C LEU A 127 -4.95 -16.43 4.24
N LEU A 128 -4.84 -16.20 2.94
CA LEU A 128 -5.92 -16.40 1.98
C LEU A 128 -5.58 -17.53 1.00
N ILE A 129 -6.46 -18.53 0.90
CA ILE A 129 -6.42 -19.55 -0.16
C ILE A 129 -7.36 -19.10 -1.29
N SER A 130 -6.82 -18.84 -2.49
CA SER A 130 -7.58 -18.21 -3.57
C SER A 130 -7.13 -18.59 -4.98
N SER A 131 -8.10 -18.84 -5.88
CA SER A 131 -7.85 -19.05 -7.32
C SER A 131 -7.72 -17.73 -8.10
N VAL A 132 -8.13 -16.61 -7.52
CA VAL A 132 -8.31 -15.35 -8.26
C VAL A 132 -7.19 -14.34 -8.03
N ALA A 133 -6.35 -14.54 -7.02
CA ALA A 133 -5.29 -13.60 -6.62
C ALA A 133 -4.31 -13.25 -7.76
N ALA A 134 -4.10 -14.17 -8.70
CA ALA A 134 -3.17 -14.02 -9.83
C ALA A 134 -3.88 -13.79 -11.18
N LEU A 135 -5.19 -13.53 -11.22
CA LEU A 135 -5.92 -13.32 -12.48
C LEU A 135 -5.45 -12.01 -13.15
N PRO A 136 -4.90 -12.04 -14.38
CA PRO A 136 -4.35 -10.85 -15.04
C PRO A 136 -5.35 -9.70 -15.14
N THR A 137 -6.61 -10.00 -15.50
CA THR A 137 -7.69 -9.00 -15.65
C THR A 137 -7.99 -8.26 -14.35
N TYR A 138 -7.71 -8.88 -13.19
CA TYR A 138 -8.00 -8.31 -11.88
C TYR A 138 -6.77 -7.93 -11.08
N ALA A 139 -5.55 -8.21 -11.57
CA ALA A 139 -4.30 -7.94 -10.88
C ALA A 139 -4.22 -6.48 -10.40
N GLY A 140 -4.61 -5.51 -11.25
CA GLY A 140 -4.65 -4.10 -10.88
C GLY A 140 -5.62 -3.78 -9.72
N ARG A 141 -6.81 -4.41 -9.69
CA ARG A 141 -7.77 -4.25 -8.58
C ARG A 141 -7.27 -4.93 -7.31
N LEU A 142 -6.74 -6.15 -7.43
CA LEU A 142 -6.26 -6.98 -6.33
C LEU A 142 -5.03 -6.36 -5.64
N THR A 143 -4.20 -5.67 -6.41
CA THR A 143 -3.05 -4.89 -5.89
C THR A 143 -3.47 -3.86 -4.83
N ASN A 144 -4.69 -3.31 -4.88
CA ASN A 144 -5.19 -2.38 -3.85
C ASN A 144 -5.44 -3.03 -2.48
N TYR A 145 -5.51 -4.36 -2.42
CA TYR A 145 -5.65 -5.13 -1.19
C TYR A 145 -4.29 -5.55 -0.64
N PHE A 146 -3.33 -5.90 -1.51
CA PHE A 146 -1.97 -6.25 -1.12
C PHE A 146 -1.11 -5.04 -0.72
N GLY A 147 -1.31 -3.89 -1.35
CA GLY A 147 -0.43 -2.73 -1.18
C GLY A 147 -0.13 -2.35 0.29
N PRO A 148 -1.15 -2.10 1.14
CA PRO A 148 -0.90 -1.59 2.48
C PRO A 148 -0.74 -2.66 3.57
N LYS A 149 -0.92 -3.96 3.28
CA LYS A 149 -1.00 -5.00 4.33
C LYS A 149 -0.30 -6.30 3.92
N ASP A 150 0.23 -7.00 4.90
CA ASP A 150 0.99 -8.24 4.85
C ASP A 150 0.10 -9.49 4.76
N ILE A 151 -0.76 -9.57 3.73
CA ILE A 151 -1.63 -10.72 3.51
C ILE A 151 -0.87 -11.80 2.74
N THR A 152 -0.75 -13.00 3.33
CA THR A 152 -0.18 -14.17 2.65
C THR A 152 -1.23 -14.81 1.75
N VAL A 153 -0.87 -15.12 0.51
CA VAL A 153 -1.75 -15.80 -0.44
C VAL A 153 -1.21 -17.17 -0.82
N MET A 154 -2.04 -18.19 -0.62
CA MET A 154 -1.86 -19.52 -1.17
C MET A 154 -2.73 -19.63 -2.43
N HIS A 155 -2.09 -19.61 -3.61
CA HIS A 155 -2.83 -19.79 -4.86
C HIS A 155 -3.42 -21.20 -4.94
N SER A 156 -4.73 -21.32 -5.14
CA SER A 156 -5.39 -22.62 -5.08
C SER A 156 -5.17 -23.47 -6.33
N VAL A 157 -4.78 -22.88 -7.47
CA VAL A 157 -4.60 -23.53 -8.80
C VAL A 157 -5.90 -24.10 -9.40
N VAL A 158 -6.71 -24.77 -8.60
CA VAL A 158 -8.01 -25.35 -8.95
C VAL A 158 -9.15 -24.56 -8.29
N ASP A 159 -10.37 -24.77 -8.78
CA ASP A 159 -11.57 -24.25 -8.11
C ASP A 159 -11.70 -24.87 -6.70
N THR A 160 -12.11 -24.04 -5.75
CA THR A 160 -12.21 -24.35 -4.32
C THR A 160 -13.59 -24.89 -3.91
N VAL A 161 -14.53 -25.00 -4.86
CA VAL A 161 -15.84 -25.62 -4.63
C VAL A 161 -15.71 -27.15 -4.68
N GLY A 162 -16.31 -27.81 -3.69
CA GLY A 162 -16.26 -29.26 -3.55
C GLY A 162 -14.91 -29.78 -3.03
N LEU A 163 -14.92 -31.05 -2.58
CA LEU A 163 -13.72 -31.69 -2.04
C LEU A 163 -13.10 -32.63 -3.09
N ASN A 164 -11.83 -32.43 -3.36
CA ASN A 164 -10.98 -33.36 -4.11
C ASN A 164 -9.61 -33.47 -3.42
N PRO A 165 -8.72 -34.41 -3.82
CA PRO A 165 -7.41 -34.57 -3.19
C PRO A 165 -6.56 -33.30 -3.18
N LEU A 166 -6.64 -32.46 -4.22
CA LEU A 166 -5.91 -31.20 -4.31
C LEU A 166 -6.45 -30.16 -3.32
N ILE A 167 -7.78 -30.02 -3.22
CA ILE A 167 -8.40 -29.13 -2.22
C ILE A 167 -8.13 -29.59 -0.80
N ARG A 168 -8.13 -30.91 -0.54
CA ARG A 168 -7.72 -31.47 0.75
C ARG A 168 -6.28 -31.07 1.08
N ALA A 169 -5.34 -31.20 0.13
CA ALA A 169 -3.95 -30.82 0.33
C ALA A 169 -3.82 -29.33 0.64
N LEU A 170 -4.52 -28.46 -0.10
CA LEU A 170 -4.54 -27.01 0.14
C LEU A 170 -5.13 -26.65 1.51
N ALA A 171 -6.25 -27.27 1.90
CA ALA A 171 -6.86 -27.06 3.20
C ALA A 171 -5.93 -27.44 4.35
N VAL A 172 -5.24 -28.59 4.25
CA VAL A 172 -4.26 -29.04 5.25
C VAL A 172 -3.04 -28.13 5.29
N ASN A 173 -2.48 -27.79 4.13
CA ASN A 173 -1.31 -26.91 4.05
C ASN A 173 -1.62 -25.51 4.56
N GLY A 174 -2.79 -24.95 4.22
CA GLY A 174 -3.21 -23.65 4.69
C GLY A 174 -3.41 -23.63 6.21
N ALA A 175 -4.07 -24.65 6.77
CA ALA A 175 -4.21 -24.79 8.21
C ALA A 175 -2.85 -24.89 8.92
N ASN A 176 -1.92 -25.68 8.38
CA ASN A 176 -0.57 -25.80 8.95
C ASN A 176 0.22 -24.49 8.84
N ALA A 177 0.10 -23.76 7.73
CA ALA A 177 0.77 -22.49 7.52
C ALA A 177 0.28 -21.43 8.51
N ILE A 178 -1.05 -21.25 8.66
CA ILE A 178 -1.58 -20.26 9.61
C ILE A 178 -1.24 -20.64 11.06
N CYS A 179 -1.25 -21.94 11.42
CA CYS A 179 -0.82 -22.36 12.74
C CYS A 179 0.66 -22.06 12.98
N GLY A 180 1.53 -22.31 12.01
CA GLY A 180 2.95 -21.97 12.11
C GLY A 180 3.19 -20.47 12.30
N MET A 181 2.47 -19.63 11.54
CA MET A 181 2.52 -18.17 11.72
C MET A 181 2.06 -17.73 13.12
N VAL A 182 1.04 -18.39 13.68
CA VAL A 182 0.50 -18.10 15.02
C VAL A 182 1.43 -18.59 16.13
N GLU A 183 2.02 -19.78 15.98
CA GLU A 183 2.93 -20.37 16.96
C GLU A 183 4.26 -19.62 17.03
N GLY A 184 4.76 -19.14 15.88
CA GLY A 184 5.96 -18.30 15.78
C GLY A 184 5.65 -16.80 15.79
N PHE A 185 4.45 -16.38 16.20
CA PHE A 185 4.08 -14.97 16.19
C PHE A 185 4.90 -14.20 17.23
N GLU A 186 5.68 -13.24 16.77
CA GLU A 186 6.29 -12.22 17.60
C GLU A 186 5.61 -10.88 17.33
N PRO A 187 5.05 -10.23 18.37
CA PRO A 187 4.56 -8.87 18.22
C PRO A 187 5.69 -7.98 17.72
N ILE A 188 5.36 -7.03 16.84
CA ILE A 188 6.31 -6.00 16.42
C ILE A 188 6.82 -5.31 17.68
N GLN A 189 8.10 -5.50 17.98
CA GLN A 189 8.68 -4.90 19.15
C GLN A 189 8.73 -3.39 18.95
N LYS A 190 8.37 -2.65 20.00
CA LYS A 190 8.62 -1.22 20.02
C LYS A 190 10.14 -1.06 20.15
N GLU A 191 10.76 -0.60 19.08
CA GLU A 191 12.17 -0.23 19.07
C GLU A 191 12.45 0.75 20.23
N GLU A 192 13.60 0.57 20.89
CA GLU A 192 14.07 1.56 21.88
C GLU A 192 14.34 2.91 21.21
N LYS A 193 14.74 2.87 19.93
CA LYS A 193 14.99 4.05 19.11
C LYS A 193 13.70 4.55 18.47
N PRO A 194 13.49 5.88 18.36
CA PRO A 194 12.38 6.42 17.59
C PRO A 194 12.47 5.99 16.12
N SER A 195 11.33 5.63 15.52
CA SER A 195 11.28 5.20 14.13
C SER A 195 11.06 6.36 13.16
N ILE A 196 11.73 6.34 12.00
CA ILE A 196 11.55 7.31 10.91
C ILE A 196 11.18 6.56 9.64
N ALA A 197 10.13 7.00 8.97
CA ALA A 197 9.79 6.53 7.64
C ALA A 197 10.67 7.25 6.60
N LEU A 198 11.15 6.51 5.60
CA LEU A 198 11.96 7.03 4.50
C LEU A 198 11.39 6.55 3.17
N THR A 199 11.06 7.41 2.20
CA THR A 199 10.84 6.94 0.82
C THR A 199 12.15 6.94 0.04
N GLU A 200 12.37 5.91 -0.76
CA GLU A 200 13.55 5.80 -1.63
C GLU A 200 13.21 5.16 -2.97
N PHE A 201 14.02 5.44 -3.98
CA PHE A 201 13.88 4.90 -5.33
C PHE A 201 15.27 4.78 -5.96
N GLY A 202 15.42 3.91 -6.96
CA GLY A 202 16.71 3.62 -7.57
C GLY A 202 17.47 4.83 -8.13
N PHE A 203 16.82 5.98 -8.32
CA PHE A 203 17.46 7.21 -8.77
C PHE A 203 17.88 8.18 -7.64
N ALA A 204 17.58 7.84 -6.39
CA ALA A 204 18.01 8.54 -5.19
C ALA A 204 18.67 7.58 -4.18
N ASP A 205 19.15 6.43 -4.64
CA ASP A 205 19.62 5.30 -3.83
C ASP A 205 20.84 5.67 -2.96
N LYS A 206 21.84 6.34 -3.53
CA LYS A 206 23.03 6.80 -2.80
C LYS A 206 22.67 7.87 -1.78
N GLY A 207 21.79 8.81 -2.14
CA GLY A 207 21.30 9.83 -1.20
C GLY A 207 20.58 9.20 -0.02
N ALA A 208 19.68 8.24 -0.28
CA ALA A 208 18.99 7.48 0.75
C ALA A 208 19.96 6.65 1.61
N HIS A 209 21.00 6.05 1.02
CA HIS A 209 22.05 5.36 1.76
C HIS A 209 22.76 6.29 2.76
N TYR A 210 23.23 7.46 2.33
CA TYR A 210 23.89 8.41 3.23
C TYR A 210 22.95 8.95 4.33
N VAL A 211 21.67 9.20 4.01
CA VAL A 211 20.68 9.59 5.03
C VAL A 211 20.53 8.49 6.08
N ARG A 212 20.52 7.22 5.67
CA ARG A 212 20.45 6.09 6.60
C ARG A 212 21.68 5.99 7.49
N GLU A 213 22.87 6.03 6.89
CA GLU A 213 24.15 5.99 7.60
C GLU A 213 24.25 7.08 8.68
N LEU A 214 23.76 8.28 8.38
CA LEU A 214 23.78 9.41 9.31
C LEU A 214 22.76 9.30 10.47
N LEU A 215 21.73 8.47 10.35
CA LEU A 215 20.61 8.38 11.30
C LEU A 215 20.52 7.05 12.05
N GLU A 216 21.07 5.94 11.52
CA GLU A 216 20.90 4.58 12.05
C GLU A 216 21.41 4.40 13.49
N ARG A 217 22.36 5.24 13.92
CA ARG A 217 22.84 5.24 15.29
C ARG A 217 21.73 5.61 16.27
N ASP A 218 20.92 6.61 15.95
CA ASP A 218 19.98 7.23 16.89
C ASP A 218 18.51 6.89 16.59
N TYR A 219 18.21 6.40 15.37
CA TYR A 219 16.86 6.12 14.90
C TYR A 219 16.74 4.73 14.27
N SER A 220 15.55 4.14 14.34
CA SER A 220 15.18 2.98 13.52
C SER A 220 14.58 3.46 12.20
N LEU A 221 15.12 3.03 11.07
CA LEU A 221 14.70 3.55 9.77
C LEU A 221 13.91 2.50 9.00
N VAL A 222 12.73 2.90 8.50
CA VAL A 222 11.91 2.04 7.63
C VAL A 222 11.86 2.65 6.25
N SER A 223 12.59 2.03 5.31
CA SER A 223 12.61 2.42 3.90
C SER A 223 11.40 1.86 3.15
N PHE A 224 10.72 2.73 2.42
CA PHE A 224 9.61 2.42 1.52
C PHE A 224 10.02 2.69 0.09
N HIS A 225 9.87 1.68 -0.77
CA HIS A 225 10.16 1.83 -2.18
C HIS A 225 9.08 2.70 -2.86
N ALA A 226 9.46 3.86 -3.40
CA ALA A 226 8.57 4.86 -3.99
C ALA A 226 8.06 4.47 -5.40
N ILE A 227 7.25 3.41 -5.45
CA ILE A 227 6.64 2.82 -6.65
C ILE A 227 5.11 2.92 -6.62
N GLY A 228 4.56 3.87 -5.88
CA GLY A 228 3.12 4.04 -5.69
C GLY A 228 2.58 3.16 -4.57
N LEU A 229 2.85 1.85 -4.61
CA LEU A 229 2.41 0.94 -3.55
C LEU A 229 3.17 1.13 -2.24
N GLY A 230 4.49 1.26 -2.30
CA GLY A 230 5.29 1.55 -1.11
C GLY A 230 4.94 2.91 -0.52
N ASP A 231 4.62 3.91 -1.37
CA ASP A 231 4.12 5.21 -0.90
C ASP A 231 2.80 5.07 -0.13
N ARG A 232 1.84 4.30 -0.67
CA ARG A 232 0.56 4.05 0.01
C ARG A 232 0.75 3.30 1.33
N ALA A 233 1.68 2.35 1.38
CA ALA A 233 2.05 1.66 2.62
C ALA A 233 2.68 2.62 3.64
N ALA A 234 3.55 3.54 3.21
CA ALA A 234 4.13 4.56 4.09
C ALA A 234 3.03 5.43 4.71
N ILE A 235 2.08 5.92 3.90
CA ILE A 235 0.97 6.76 4.38
C ILE A 235 0.06 5.98 5.36
N ASP A 236 -0.28 4.73 5.04
CA ASP A 236 -1.08 3.87 5.94
C ASP A 236 -0.38 3.62 7.28
N LEU A 237 0.93 3.32 7.28
CA LEU A 237 1.68 3.07 8.51
C LEU A 237 1.98 4.35 9.30
N LEU A 238 2.14 5.51 8.63
CA LEU A 238 2.21 6.81 9.28
C LEU A 238 0.95 7.11 10.08
N SER A 239 -0.23 6.85 9.51
CA SER A 239 -1.52 7.06 10.18
C SER A 239 -1.71 6.23 11.46
N GLN A 240 -0.91 5.16 11.62
CA GLN A 240 -0.92 4.29 12.80
C GLN A 240 -0.04 4.81 13.94
N GLY A 241 0.64 5.95 13.76
CA GLY A 241 1.48 6.58 14.78
C GLY A 241 2.79 5.84 15.05
N LEU A 242 3.27 5.05 14.09
CA LEU A 242 4.48 4.24 14.23
C LEU A 242 5.78 5.04 14.06
N PHE A 243 5.71 6.24 13.50
CA PHE A 243 6.89 7.04 13.15
C PHE A 243 6.88 8.40 13.83
N GLY A 244 8.06 8.82 14.30
CA GLY A 244 8.28 10.14 14.88
C GLY A 244 8.60 11.22 13.84
N ALA A 245 8.95 10.84 12.61
CA ALA A 245 9.18 11.73 11.49
C ALA A 245 9.03 11.00 10.15
N PHE A 246 8.86 11.77 9.07
CA PHE A 246 8.85 11.27 7.71
C PHE A 246 9.86 12.02 6.83
N ILE A 247 10.83 11.29 6.29
CA ILE A 247 11.74 11.76 5.25
C ILE A 247 11.24 11.22 3.92
N ASP A 248 10.69 12.08 3.09
CA ASP A 248 10.15 11.72 1.80
C ASP A 248 11.10 12.17 0.70
N LEU A 249 12.17 11.40 0.53
CA LEU A 249 13.16 11.72 -0.50
C LEU A 249 12.55 11.64 -1.88
N VAL A 250 11.59 10.74 -2.13
CA VAL A 250 11.04 10.51 -3.47
C VAL A 250 9.50 10.63 -3.48
N PRO A 251 8.96 11.86 -3.48
CA PRO A 251 7.52 12.09 -3.56
C PRO A 251 6.93 11.93 -4.97
N GLY A 252 7.73 11.55 -5.97
CA GLY A 252 7.33 11.46 -7.39
C GLY A 252 6.14 10.56 -7.71
N SER A 253 5.66 9.71 -6.79
CA SER A 253 4.38 9.00 -7.00
C SER A 253 3.19 9.97 -7.08
N PHE A 254 3.33 11.19 -6.57
CA PHE A 254 2.33 12.26 -6.71
C PHE A 254 2.31 12.85 -8.13
N SER A 255 3.47 13.13 -8.74
CA SER A 255 3.50 13.57 -10.14
C SER A 255 2.99 12.48 -11.07
N ASP A 256 3.34 11.21 -10.83
CA ASP A 256 2.77 10.10 -11.59
C ASP A 256 1.23 10.00 -11.42
N TYR A 257 0.68 10.33 -10.25
CA TYR A 257 -0.79 10.44 -10.09
C TYR A 257 -1.38 11.58 -10.94
N LEU A 258 -0.80 12.78 -10.89
CA LEU A 258 -1.25 13.93 -11.68
C LEU A 258 -1.13 13.68 -13.18
N LEU A 259 -0.09 12.95 -13.59
CA LEU A 259 0.27 12.77 -14.98
C LEU A 259 -0.20 11.44 -15.58
N GLY A 260 -0.67 10.49 -14.77
CA GLY A 260 -1.13 9.17 -15.22
C GLY A 260 -0.01 8.14 -15.40
N GLY A 261 1.14 8.34 -14.75
CA GLY A 261 2.27 7.40 -14.76
C GLY A 261 2.04 6.16 -13.88
N ASN A 262 2.90 5.16 -14.06
CA ASN A 262 2.74 3.83 -13.50
C ASN A 262 2.88 3.76 -11.98
N ARG A 263 3.59 4.70 -11.35
CA ARG A 263 3.81 4.71 -9.90
C ARG A 263 2.81 5.60 -9.18
N ALA A 264 1.66 5.91 -9.79
CA ALA A 264 0.63 6.73 -9.18
C ALA A 264 0.17 6.14 -7.82
N SER A 265 0.37 6.89 -6.75
CA SER A 265 -0.06 6.50 -5.40
C SER A 265 -1.51 6.92 -5.07
N GLY A 266 -2.11 7.78 -5.89
CA GLY A 266 -3.45 8.33 -5.67
C GLY A 266 -3.48 9.75 -5.08
N PRO A 267 -4.68 10.33 -4.91
CA PRO A 267 -4.88 11.72 -4.52
C PRO A 267 -4.38 12.08 -3.12
N ASP A 268 -4.32 11.09 -2.22
CA ASP A 268 -3.95 11.28 -0.81
C ASP A 268 -2.44 11.38 -0.59
N ARG A 269 -1.64 11.27 -1.67
CA ARG A 269 -0.19 11.44 -1.58
C ARG A 269 0.14 12.87 -1.17
N LEU A 270 1.11 13.02 -0.27
CA LEU A 270 1.48 14.25 0.42
C LEU A 270 0.47 14.70 1.50
N ASP A 271 -0.66 14.02 1.71
CA ASP A 271 -1.58 14.33 2.81
C ASP A 271 -1.27 13.55 4.09
N GLY A 272 -0.54 12.43 4.00
CA GLY A 272 -0.34 11.49 5.11
C GLY A 272 0.11 12.11 6.43
N PRO A 273 1.21 12.89 6.47
CA PRO A 273 1.68 13.50 7.71
C PRO A 273 0.97 14.82 8.06
N ARG A 274 0.02 15.30 7.23
CA ARG A 274 -0.63 16.62 7.38
C ARG A 274 -1.22 16.86 8.76
N ASP A 275 -1.90 15.85 9.28
CA ASP A 275 -2.61 15.91 10.55
C ASP A 275 -1.88 15.20 11.71
N LEU A 276 -0.69 14.63 11.45
CA LEU A 276 0.09 13.89 12.46
C LEU A 276 0.98 14.79 13.32
N GLY A 277 1.30 16.00 12.84
CA GLY A 277 2.11 16.96 13.60
C GLY A 277 3.55 16.51 13.87
N ILE A 278 4.07 15.62 13.02
CA ILE A 278 5.47 15.16 13.02
C ILE A 278 6.29 15.92 11.97
N PRO A 279 7.63 16.01 12.12
CA PRO A 279 8.51 16.53 11.07
C PRO A 279 8.31 15.83 9.73
N TYR A 280 8.16 16.63 8.68
CA TYR A 280 8.02 16.16 7.30
C TYR A 280 9.08 16.83 6.42
N ILE A 281 10.12 16.07 6.05
CA ILE A 281 11.23 16.55 5.23
C ILE A 281 11.07 15.94 3.85
N LEU A 282 10.98 16.75 2.80
CA LEU A 282 10.75 16.24 1.44
C LEU A 282 11.64 16.91 0.40
N THR A 283 11.81 16.25 -0.75
CA THR A 283 12.65 16.71 -1.86
C THR A 283 11.89 16.66 -3.19
N PRO A 284 12.42 17.16 -4.31
CA PRO A 284 11.72 17.08 -5.60
C PRO A 284 11.95 15.78 -6.39
N CYS A 285 12.67 14.79 -5.85
CA CYS A 285 13.03 13.59 -6.61
C CYS A 285 11.81 12.84 -7.15
N GLY A 286 11.89 12.48 -8.43
CA GLY A 286 10.86 11.74 -9.14
C GLY A 286 9.78 12.63 -9.75
N PHE A 287 9.73 13.93 -9.44
CA PHE A 287 8.93 14.90 -10.21
C PHE A 287 9.51 15.14 -11.61
N ASP A 288 10.80 14.87 -11.78
CA ASP A 288 11.52 14.95 -13.06
C ASP A 288 11.17 13.82 -14.05
N ILE A 289 10.33 12.88 -13.63
CA ILE A 289 10.09 11.61 -14.30
C ILE A 289 8.59 11.30 -14.38
N ILE A 290 8.16 10.79 -15.53
CA ILE A 290 6.90 10.04 -15.70
C ILE A 290 7.26 8.58 -15.94
N SER A 291 6.81 7.68 -15.05
CA SER A 291 7.02 6.24 -15.27
C SER A 291 6.01 5.72 -16.29
N CYS A 292 6.48 5.31 -17.47
CA CYS A 292 5.61 5.05 -18.63
C CYS A 292 5.82 3.67 -19.29
N GLY A 293 6.63 2.78 -18.71
CA GLY A 293 6.82 1.43 -19.23
C GLY A 293 5.55 0.55 -19.22
N PRO A 294 5.58 -0.65 -19.80
CA PRO A 294 6.64 -1.18 -20.69
C PRO A 294 6.79 -0.38 -21.99
N ILE A 295 7.94 -0.50 -22.65
CA ILE A 295 8.26 0.28 -23.87
C ILE A 295 7.28 0.05 -25.02
N GLU A 296 6.72 -1.15 -25.13
CA GLU A 296 5.74 -1.52 -26.17
C GLU A 296 4.47 -0.65 -26.15
N ARG A 297 4.16 0.00 -25.01
CA ARG A 297 3.02 0.94 -24.91
C ARG A 297 3.16 2.11 -25.87
N ARG A 298 4.39 2.54 -26.13
CA ARG A 298 4.71 3.57 -27.15
C ARG A 298 4.13 3.18 -28.50
N ASP A 299 4.35 1.94 -28.91
CA ASP A 299 4.07 1.46 -30.26
C ASP A 299 2.61 1.01 -30.41
N LYS A 300 1.89 0.80 -29.30
CA LYS A 300 0.49 0.36 -29.26
C LYS A 300 -0.52 1.51 -29.11
N GLY A 301 -0.07 2.76 -29.24
CA GLY A 301 -0.95 3.94 -29.11
C GLY A 301 -1.54 4.10 -27.72
N ASP A 302 -0.77 3.76 -26.68
CA ASP A 302 -1.22 3.90 -25.29
C ASP A 302 -1.67 5.35 -24.97
N PRO A 303 -2.80 5.55 -24.28
CA PRO A 303 -3.35 6.88 -24.03
C PRO A 303 -2.38 7.85 -23.32
N LEU A 304 -1.55 7.36 -22.39
CA LEU A 304 -0.55 8.19 -21.70
C LEU A 304 0.52 8.64 -22.69
N TRP A 305 1.04 7.72 -23.49
CA TRP A 305 2.09 8.00 -24.48
C TRP A 305 1.64 9.00 -25.54
N VAL A 306 0.42 8.84 -26.05
CA VAL A 306 -0.15 9.71 -27.09
C VAL A 306 -0.49 11.09 -26.53
N SER A 307 -1.28 11.17 -25.45
CA SER A 307 -1.78 12.44 -24.91
C SER A 307 -0.66 13.38 -24.45
N ARG A 308 0.45 12.81 -23.94
CA ARG A 308 1.60 13.58 -23.46
C ARG A 308 2.76 13.67 -24.45
N LYS A 309 2.61 13.08 -25.65
CA LYS A 309 3.66 12.99 -26.67
C LYS A 309 4.97 12.42 -26.11
N LEU A 310 4.89 11.37 -25.29
CA LEU A 310 6.05 10.84 -24.59
C LEU A 310 7.14 10.31 -25.54
N ALA A 311 6.75 9.88 -26.75
CA ALA A 311 7.68 9.42 -27.78
C ALA A 311 8.64 10.51 -28.29
N GLU A 312 8.28 11.80 -28.13
CA GLU A 312 9.09 12.95 -28.57
C GLU A 312 10.03 13.46 -27.47
N ARG A 313 9.99 12.86 -26.27
CA ARG A 313 10.72 13.37 -25.10
C ARG A 313 12.05 12.66 -24.89
N LYS A 314 12.87 13.21 -24.00
CA LYS A 314 14.00 12.47 -23.41
C LYS A 314 13.46 11.26 -22.66
N LEU A 315 13.95 10.08 -23.04
CA LEU A 315 13.58 8.80 -22.45
C LEU A 315 14.80 8.15 -21.80
N PHE A 316 14.55 7.48 -20.69
CA PHE A 316 15.48 6.54 -20.11
C PHE A 316 14.84 5.15 -20.09
N ILE A 317 15.40 4.25 -20.89
CA ILE A 317 14.94 2.86 -21.04
C ILE A 317 15.91 1.99 -20.24
N GLN A 318 15.48 1.53 -19.06
CA GLN A 318 16.29 0.57 -18.28
C GLN A 318 16.20 -0.81 -18.89
N ASP A 319 14.98 -1.23 -19.24
CA ASP A 319 14.67 -2.50 -19.89
C ASP A 319 13.29 -2.43 -20.55
N ALA A 320 12.80 -3.57 -21.04
CA ALA A 320 11.50 -3.67 -21.71
C ALA A 320 10.31 -3.24 -20.83
N MET A 321 10.40 -3.44 -19.51
CA MET A 321 9.33 -3.13 -18.56
C MET A 321 9.46 -1.73 -17.95
N ARG A 322 10.68 -1.23 -17.79
CA ARG A 322 10.99 -0.01 -17.05
C ARG A 322 11.46 1.10 -17.99
N VAL A 323 10.56 2.06 -18.21
CA VAL A 323 10.81 3.25 -19.04
C VAL A 323 10.37 4.49 -18.28
N GLN A 324 11.22 5.52 -18.34
CA GLN A 324 11.02 6.82 -17.71
C GLN A 324 11.05 7.90 -18.79
N ALA A 325 10.07 8.80 -18.79
CA ALA A 325 10.05 9.96 -19.67
C ALA A 325 10.29 11.25 -18.86
N ARG A 326 11.04 12.20 -19.43
CA ARG A 326 11.24 13.51 -18.81
C ARG A 326 9.92 14.29 -18.76
N THR A 327 9.60 14.85 -17.60
CA THR A 327 8.52 15.86 -17.47
C THR A 327 8.88 17.15 -18.19
N SER A 328 7.88 17.82 -18.78
CA SER A 328 8.08 19.11 -19.46
C SER A 328 8.11 20.28 -18.47
N VAL A 329 8.49 21.47 -18.95
CA VAL A 329 8.43 22.72 -18.17
C VAL A 329 7.02 22.97 -17.62
N GLU A 330 5.99 22.85 -18.47
CA GLU A 330 4.60 23.10 -18.10
C GLU A 330 4.08 22.07 -17.08
N GLU A 331 4.51 20.82 -17.21
CA GLU A 331 4.19 19.77 -16.24
C GLU A 331 4.90 20.01 -14.90
N MET A 332 6.15 20.47 -14.92
CA MET A 332 6.89 20.82 -13.70
C MET A 332 6.27 22.02 -12.97
N GLU A 333 5.79 23.03 -13.69
CA GLU A 333 5.02 24.13 -13.10
C GLU A 333 3.68 23.65 -12.51
N MET A 334 2.99 22.72 -13.20
CA MET A 334 1.76 22.11 -12.71
C MET A 334 1.99 21.31 -11.43
N ILE A 335 3.04 20.48 -11.39
CA ILE A 335 3.43 19.72 -10.20
C ILE A 335 3.76 20.68 -9.06
N ALA A 336 4.52 21.74 -9.31
CA ALA A 336 4.89 22.71 -8.28
C ALA A 336 3.67 23.37 -7.63
N ARG A 337 2.67 23.79 -8.44
CA ARG A 337 1.40 24.32 -7.92
C ARG A 337 0.65 23.30 -7.07
N ALA A 338 0.49 22.08 -7.58
CA ALA A 338 -0.25 21.04 -6.87
C ALA A 338 0.45 20.60 -5.56
N VAL A 339 1.78 20.56 -5.55
CA VAL A 339 2.57 20.29 -4.33
C VAL A 339 2.37 21.41 -3.32
N ALA A 340 2.50 22.67 -3.74
CA ALA A 340 2.27 23.81 -2.85
C ALA A 340 0.84 23.80 -2.27
N GLU A 341 -0.18 23.54 -3.08
CA GLU A 341 -1.58 23.43 -2.64
C GLU A 341 -1.77 22.38 -1.54
N LYS A 342 -1.11 21.23 -1.64
CA LYS A 342 -1.13 20.17 -0.62
C LYS A 342 -0.41 20.61 0.66
N LEU A 343 0.82 21.10 0.52
CA LEU A 343 1.65 21.48 1.67
C LEU A 343 1.07 22.68 2.44
N ASN A 344 0.44 23.63 1.76
CA ASN A 344 -0.18 24.80 2.38
C ASN A 344 -1.35 24.44 3.32
N GLN A 345 -1.90 23.23 3.21
CA GLN A 345 -2.96 22.73 4.09
C GLN A 345 -2.44 22.18 5.43
N TYR A 346 -1.12 22.09 5.62
CA TYR A 346 -0.54 21.62 6.86
C TYR A 346 -0.78 22.62 7.98
N LYS A 347 -1.22 22.12 9.15
CA LYS A 347 -1.46 22.97 10.32
C LYS A 347 -0.15 23.44 10.96
N LYS A 348 0.85 22.55 11.04
CA LYS A 348 2.20 22.83 11.57
C LYS A 348 3.20 23.01 10.44
N LYS A 349 3.06 24.09 9.67
CA LYS A 349 3.90 24.39 8.49
C LYS A 349 5.39 24.45 8.81
N ASN A 350 5.74 24.94 10.00
CA ASN A 350 7.11 25.02 10.51
C ASN A 350 7.81 23.65 10.68
N LEU A 351 7.06 22.54 10.67
CA LEU A 351 7.60 21.17 10.70
C LEU A 351 7.80 20.58 9.30
N VAL A 352 7.31 21.25 8.27
CA VAL A 352 7.48 20.87 6.86
C VAL A 352 8.69 21.59 6.29
N LYS A 353 9.62 20.86 5.69
CA LYS A 353 10.79 21.45 5.02
C LYS A 353 11.03 20.82 3.66
N PHE A 354 11.20 21.66 2.65
CA PHE A 354 11.44 21.24 1.28
C PHE A 354 12.91 21.45 0.92
N ILE A 355 13.67 20.37 0.72
CA ILE A 355 15.11 20.42 0.44
C ILE A 355 15.33 20.23 -1.07
N ILE A 356 15.94 21.21 -1.74
CA ILE A 356 16.10 21.26 -3.19
C ILE A 356 17.58 21.05 -3.57
N PRO A 357 17.93 19.95 -4.26
CA PRO A 357 19.24 19.78 -4.87
C PRO A 357 19.31 20.58 -6.18
N GLN A 358 20.14 21.62 -6.23
CA GLN A 358 20.21 22.53 -7.38
C GLN A 358 20.88 21.92 -8.62
N LYS A 359 21.63 20.82 -8.48
CA LYS A 359 22.36 20.17 -9.59
C LYS A 359 21.74 18.84 -10.08
N GLY A 360 20.48 18.59 -9.72
CA GLY A 360 19.70 17.45 -10.23
C GLY A 360 18.84 16.79 -9.15
N PHE A 361 17.57 16.57 -9.49
CA PHE A 361 16.55 16.01 -8.60
C PHE A 361 16.69 14.50 -8.42
N SER A 362 17.27 13.82 -9.41
CA SER A 362 17.55 12.39 -9.42
C SER A 362 18.88 12.11 -10.11
N SER A 363 19.38 10.88 -10.06
CA SER A 363 20.56 10.48 -10.84
C SER A 363 20.37 10.59 -12.35
N LEU A 364 19.14 10.72 -12.85
CA LEU A 364 18.85 10.88 -14.27
C LEU A 364 18.85 12.34 -14.73
N SER A 365 18.63 13.29 -13.83
CA SER A 365 18.51 14.73 -14.10
C SER A 365 19.74 15.53 -13.65
N VAL A 366 20.91 14.88 -13.54
CA VAL A 366 22.21 15.56 -13.37
C VAL A 366 22.79 15.96 -14.73
N GLU A 367 23.74 16.88 -14.76
CA GLU A 367 24.45 17.24 -15.99
C GLU A 367 25.06 16.00 -16.68
N GLY A 368 24.81 15.87 -18.00
CA GLY A 368 25.18 14.68 -18.78
C GLY A 368 24.26 13.46 -18.59
N GLY A 369 23.31 13.52 -17.66
CA GLY A 369 22.29 12.49 -17.44
C GLY A 369 21.23 12.43 -18.56
N PRO A 370 20.56 11.28 -18.72
CA PRO A 370 19.63 11.05 -19.83
C PRO A 370 18.39 11.93 -19.80
N LEU A 371 17.98 12.40 -18.61
CA LEU A 371 16.82 13.25 -18.40
C LEU A 371 17.21 14.68 -17.96
N TYR A 372 18.49 15.06 -18.09
CA TYR A 372 18.98 16.38 -17.71
C TYR A 372 18.21 17.49 -18.43
N ASP A 373 17.54 18.34 -17.66
CA ASP A 373 16.83 19.51 -18.19
C ASP A 373 16.74 20.58 -17.10
N PRO A 374 17.70 21.52 -17.05
CA PRO A 374 17.76 22.53 -15.99
C PRO A 374 16.64 23.57 -16.12
N LEU A 375 16.01 23.73 -17.29
CA LEU A 375 14.88 24.63 -17.47
C LEU A 375 13.63 24.06 -16.81
N ALA A 376 13.37 22.77 -17.00
CA ALA A 376 12.25 22.09 -16.34
C ALA A 376 12.43 22.02 -14.81
N ASP A 377 13.65 21.77 -14.32
CA ASP A 377 13.94 21.81 -12.87
C ASP A 377 13.73 23.23 -12.31
N LYS A 378 14.25 24.25 -12.99
CA LYS A 378 14.03 25.65 -12.60
C LYS A 378 12.55 26.02 -12.56
N ALA A 379 11.76 25.57 -13.53
CA ALA A 379 10.33 25.83 -13.58
C ALA A 379 9.59 25.27 -12.34
N PHE A 380 9.98 24.08 -11.87
CA PHE A 380 9.46 23.56 -10.61
C PHE A 380 9.87 24.41 -9.41
N VAL A 381 11.16 24.77 -9.29
CA VAL A 381 11.66 25.55 -8.15
C VAL A 381 10.99 26.93 -8.07
N ASP A 382 10.93 27.65 -9.19
CA ASP A 382 10.30 28.96 -9.27
C ASP A 382 8.79 28.87 -9.00
N GLY A 383 8.14 27.85 -9.57
CA GLY A 383 6.73 27.56 -9.31
C GLY A 383 6.46 27.25 -7.84
N LEU A 384 7.32 26.47 -7.19
CA LEU A 384 7.15 26.11 -5.78
C LEU A 384 7.30 27.36 -4.90
N LYS A 385 8.40 28.11 -5.06
CA LYS A 385 8.66 29.35 -4.32
C LYS A 385 7.54 30.38 -4.45
N LYS A 386 6.92 30.47 -5.63
CA LYS A 386 5.82 31.41 -5.88
C LYS A 386 4.53 31.04 -5.14
N ASN A 387 4.24 29.76 -4.96
CA ASN A 387 2.94 29.29 -4.47
C ASN A 387 2.97 28.71 -3.05
N LEU A 388 4.15 28.35 -2.53
CA LEU A 388 4.31 27.76 -1.21
C LEU A 388 4.15 28.84 -0.13
N ASP A 389 3.45 28.49 0.93
CA ASP A 389 3.30 29.33 2.12
C ASP A 389 4.68 29.61 2.74
N PRO A 390 5.01 30.87 3.07
CA PRO A 390 6.33 31.26 3.57
C PRO A 390 6.70 30.62 4.91
N ASP A 391 5.74 30.10 5.68
CA ASP A 391 6.00 29.35 6.91
C ASP A 391 6.62 27.96 6.64
N ILE A 392 6.59 27.48 5.39
CA ILE A 392 7.22 26.23 4.96
C ILE A 392 8.60 26.55 4.40
N HIS A 393 9.64 26.08 5.08
CA HIS A 393 11.02 26.43 4.72
C HIS A 393 11.49 25.66 3.48
N ILE A 394 11.98 26.41 2.49
CA ILE A 394 12.73 25.86 1.35
C ILE A 394 14.22 25.99 1.63
N ILE A 395 14.96 24.88 1.53
CA ILE A 395 16.41 24.83 1.71
C ILE A 395 17.03 24.38 0.39
N GLU A 396 17.80 25.26 -0.24
CA GLU A 396 18.52 24.96 -1.48
C GLU A 396 19.96 24.52 -1.18
N VAL A 397 20.40 23.45 -1.82
CA VAL A 397 21.73 22.87 -1.64
C VAL A 397 22.39 22.76 -3.00
N ASP A 398 23.59 23.33 -3.16
CA ASP A 398 24.34 23.41 -4.42
C ASP A 398 24.99 22.06 -4.83
N THR A 399 24.18 21.00 -4.86
CA THR A 399 24.56 19.61 -5.16
C THR A 399 23.43 18.90 -5.88
N HIS A 400 23.68 17.68 -6.37
CA HIS A 400 22.60 16.76 -6.76
C HIS A 400 22.19 15.89 -5.56
N ILE A 401 21.04 15.22 -5.65
CA ILE A 401 20.43 14.48 -4.53
C ILE A 401 21.30 13.36 -3.93
N ASN A 402 22.16 12.76 -4.74
CA ASN A 402 22.94 11.56 -4.39
C ASN A 402 24.32 11.87 -3.79
N THR A 403 24.48 13.04 -3.18
CA THR A 403 25.73 13.47 -2.55
C THR A 403 25.65 13.36 -1.02
N PRO A 404 26.77 13.09 -0.32
CA PRO A 404 26.82 13.13 1.14
C PRO A 404 26.40 14.49 1.72
N GLN A 405 26.74 15.58 1.03
CA GLN A 405 26.40 16.94 1.42
C GLN A 405 24.88 17.17 1.41
N PHE A 406 24.17 16.65 0.40
CA PHE A 406 22.72 16.73 0.35
C PHE A 406 22.07 15.92 1.48
N ALA A 407 22.55 14.69 1.71
CA ALA A 407 22.06 13.86 2.80
C ALA A 407 22.26 14.52 4.17
N LYS A 408 23.41 15.16 4.39
CA LYS A 408 23.67 15.95 5.60
C LYS A 408 22.66 17.08 5.77
N ALA A 409 22.35 17.84 4.71
CA ALA A 409 21.35 18.90 4.77
C ALA A 409 19.94 18.37 5.13
N VAL A 410 19.55 17.20 4.61
CA VAL A 410 18.29 16.52 4.96
C VAL A 410 18.26 16.17 6.46
N VAL A 411 19.35 15.61 6.99
CA VAL A 411 19.47 15.22 8.40
C VAL A 411 19.48 16.45 9.33
N GLU A 412 20.21 17.50 8.97
CA GLU A 412 20.21 18.76 9.73
C GLU A 412 18.82 19.40 9.77
N ALA A 413 18.12 19.41 8.63
CA ALA A 413 16.75 19.90 8.54
C ALA A 413 15.80 19.10 9.45
N LEU A 414 15.92 17.77 9.47
CA LEU A 414 15.17 16.89 10.38
C LEU A 414 15.47 17.22 11.84
N GLN A 415 16.74 17.25 12.23
CA GLN A 415 17.16 17.48 13.63
C GLN A 415 16.67 18.84 14.15
N GLU A 416 16.70 19.87 13.32
CA GLU A 416 16.15 21.18 13.68
C GLU A 416 14.63 21.15 13.86
N SER A 417 13.90 20.37 13.05
CA SER A 417 12.44 20.19 13.22
C SER A 417 12.09 19.39 14.48
N LEU A 418 12.88 18.37 14.82
CA LEU A 418 12.68 17.55 16.03
C LEU A 418 12.86 18.37 17.32
N LYS A 419 13.75 19.38 17.33
CA LYS A 419 13.90 20.31 18.47
C LYS A 419 12.70 21.25 18.67
N LYS A 420 11.83 21.37 17.66
CA LYS A 420 10.65 22.25 17.64
C LYS A 420 9.34 21.49 17.86
N THR A 421 9.40 20.16 17.96
CA THR A 421 8.26 19.28 18.25
C THR A 421 8.15 19.09 19.75
#